data_AF-A0A1A8JJF8-F1
#
_entry.id   AF-A0A1A8JJF8-F1
#
_cell.length_a   1.000
_cell.length_b   1.000
_cell.length_c   1.000
_cell.angle_alpha   90.00
_cell.angle_beta   90.00
_cell.angle_gamma   90.00
#
_symmetry.space_group_name_H-M   'P 1'
#
loop_
_entity.id
_entity.type
_entity.pdbx_description
1 polymer ?
#
loop_
_entity_poly.entity_id
_entity_poly.type
_entity_poly.pdbx_seq_one_letter_code
_entity_poly.pdbx_strand_id
1 'polypeptide(L)'
;VIEPEKGYYSLPIATLDFSSLYPSIMMAHNLCYTTLLQKGSAEKLGLSSEDFIKTPTGDQFVKSSVRKGLLPEILENLLAARKRAKAELKSETDPFKKQVLDGRQLALKISANSVYGFTGAQVGKLPCLEISQSVTGFGRQMIERTKQLVESKYTISNGCEADAKVIYGDTDSVMVKLGVATVKEAMDIGREAAAWVSSHFTPPIKLEFEKVYYPYLLINKKRYAGLYFSSSADTHDKMDCKGIETVRRDNCPLVANLINTCLQKILIDRDPQGAVGHAKEVISDLLCNRIDISQLVITKELTRTAQEYAGKQAHVELAERMRKRDAGSAPNLGDRVPYVIIKAAKGAAAYMKSEDPIYVLENNIPIDTQYYLEQQLSKPLLRIFEPILGESKAESVLLKGDHTRCKTVLTSKVGGLMAFAQKRSTCIGCKAVLKTDAAVCDFCKKKESELYQKEIFHLNTLEERFSRLWTQCQRCQGSLHEDVLCTRYEPNTSFSPDLWLAMLNRCSVVVTV
;
A
#
# COMPACT_ATOMS: atom_id res chain seq x y z
N VAL A 1 -10.76 8.13 15.95
CA VAL A 1 -10.79 6.85 15.21
C VAL A 1 -11.41 5.84 16.15
N ILE A 2 -12.52 5.23 15.74
CA ILE A 2 -13.18 4.16 16.50
C ILE A 2 -12.29 2.92 16.47
N GLU A 3 -12.22 2.16 17.56
CA GLU A 3 -11.45 0.92 17.57
C GLU A 3 -12.01 -0.08 16.55
N PRO A 4 -11.15 -0.67 15.69
CA PRO A 4 -11.61 -1.63 14.69
C PRO A 4 -11.94 -2.97 15.32
N GLU A 5 -13.10 -3.53 14.97
CA GLU A 5 -13.39 -4.95 15.15
C GLU A 5 -12.68 -5.73 14.04
N LYS A 6 -11.43 -6.11 14.30
CA LYS A 6 -10.57 -6.78 13.32
C LYS A 6 -11.18 -8.11 12.89
N GLY A 7 -11.09 -8.42 11.61
CA GLY A 7 -11.64 -9.67 11.09
C GLY A 7 -11.84 -9.68 9.59
N TYR A 8 -12.15 -10.86 9.09
CA TYR A 8 -12.72 -11.06 7.77
C TYR A 8 -14.24 -11.08 7.86
N TYR A 9 -14.88 -10.18 7.12
CA TYR A 9 -16.33 -10.03 7.06
C TYR A 9 -16.82 -10.54 5.71
N SER A 10 -17.55 -11.65 5.77
CA SER A 10 -18.23 -12.26 4.63
C SER A 10 -19.62 -11.66 4.35
N LEU A 11 -20.07 -10.69 5.16
CA LEU A 11 -21.32 -9.96 4.97
C LEU A 11 -21.05 -8.54 4.47
N PRO A 12 -21.97 -7.94 3.69
CA PRO A 12 -21.87 -6.55 3.25
C PRO A 12 -21.69 -5.55 4.39
N ILE A 13 -20.73 -4.64 4.24
CA ILE A 13 -20.48 -3.53 5.17
C ILE A 13 -20.78 -2.21 4.48
N ALA A 14 -21.78 -1.48 4.95
CA ALA A 14 -22.12 -0.16 4.42
C ALA A 14 -21.20 0.91 4.99
N THR A 15 -20.71 1.82 4.14
CA THR A 15 -19.88 2.96 4.55
C THR A 15 -20.65 4.26 4.39
N LEU A 16 -20.77 4.99 5.50
CA LEU A 16 -21.37 6.32 5.53
C LEU A 16 -20.27 7.33 5.83
N ASP A 17 -20.17 8.39 5.03
CA ASP A 17 -19.10 9.39 5.12
C ASP A 17 -19.65 10.82 5.16
N PHE A 18 -19.05 11.68 5.99
CA PHE A 18 -19.43 13.09 6.07
C PHE A 18 -18.85 13.87 4.90
N SER A 19 -19.72 14.52 4.12
CA SER A 19 -19.25 15.30 2.98
C SER A 19 -18.50 16.55 3.45
N SER A 20 -17.17 16.56 3.27
CA SER A 20 -16.29 17.67 3.67
C SER A 20 -16.42 18.05 5.15
N LEU A 21 -16.25 17.07 6.05
CA LEU A 21 -16.50 17.21 7.49
C LEU A 21 -16.00 18.53 8.11
N TYR A 22 -14.70 18.82 8.09
CA TYR A 22 -14.13 20.00 8.76
C TYR A 22 -14.61 21.32 8.16
N PRO A 23 -14.58 21.54 6.83
CA PRO A 23 -15.22 22.70 6.23
C PRO A 23 -16.69 22.86 6.65
N SER A 24 -17.46 21.78 6.67
CA SER A 24 -18.89 21.81 7.03
C SER A 24 -19.10 22.19 8.50
N ILE A 25 -18.27 21.70 9.43
CA ILE A 25 -18.29 22.10 10.84
C ILE A 25 -17.99 23.60 10.98
N MET A 26 -16.96 24.10 10.28
CA MET A 26 -16.58 25.51 10.33
C MET A 26 -17.70 26.43 9.85
N MET A 27 -18.39 26.06 8.78
CA MET A 27 -19.53 26.82 8.26
C MET A 27 -20.76 26.72 9.18
N ALA A 28 -21.16 25.50 9.59
CA ALA A 28 -22.37 25.27 10.38
C ALA A 28 -22.34 25.99 11.74
N HIS A 29 -21.17 26.05 12.35
CA HIS A 29 -20.97 26.67 13.67
C HIS A 29 -20.33 28.06 13.61
N ASN A 30 -20.22 28.66 12.41
CA ASN A 30 -19.67 29.99 12.18
C ASN A 30 -18.28 30.22 12.82
N LEU A 31 -17.40 29.22 12.73
CA LEU A 31 -16.07 29.23 13.34
C LEU A 31 -15.09 30.05 12.49
N CYS A 32 -14.63 31.19 13.02
CA CYS A 32 -13.72 32.11 12.35
C CYS A 32 -12.91 32.92 13.36
N TYR A 33 -11.75 33.46 12.94
CA TYR A 33 -10.98 34.43 13.72
C TYR A 33 -11.84 35.65 14.14
N THR A 34 -12.74 36.08 13.26
CA THR A 34 -13.57 37.28 13.47
C THR A 34 -14.83 37.06 14.32
N THR A 35 -15.09 35.81 14.71
CA THR A 35 -16.29 35.40 15.49
C THR A 35 -15.92 34.71 16.81
N LEU A 36 -14.63 34.49 17.09
CA LEU A 36 -14.13 33.98 18.35
C LEU A 36 -14.30 35.03 19.46
N LEU A 37 -14.96 34.65 20.56
CA LEU A 37 -15.11 35.48 21.74
C LEU A 37 -13.98 35.19 22.73
N GLN A 38 -13.33 36.25 23.21
CA GLN A 38 -12.43 36.15 24.36
C GLN A 38 -13.23 36.01 25.65
N LYS A 39 -12.59 35.45 26.69
CA LYS A 39 -13.22 35.29 28.01
C LYS A 39 -13.68 36.65 28.54
N GLY A 40 -14.96 36.74 28.94
CA GLY A 40 -15.58 37.97 29.45
C GLY A 40 -16.02 38.97 28.36
N SER A 41 -15.76 38.72 27.08
CA SER A 41 -16.23 39.60 25.99
C SER A 41 -17.75 39.52 25.79
N ALA A 42 -18.36 38.36 26.04
CA ALA A 42 -19.81 38.20 25.91
C ALA A 42 -20.57 39.15 26.86
N GLU A 43 -20.14 39.23 28.12
CA GLU A 43 -20.72 40.10 29.15
C GLU A 43 -20.53 41.58 28.80
N LYS A 44 -19.31 41.97 28.39
CA LYS A 44 -19.00 43.35 28.01
C LYS A 44 -19.79 43.86 26.81
N LEU A 45 -20.09 42.97 25.87
CA LEU A 45 -20.86 43.29 24.66
C LEU A 45 -22.38 43.17 24.88
N GLY A 46 -22.82 42.78 26.09
CA GLY A 46 -24.24 42.54 26.38
C GLY A 46 -24.84 41.41 25.55
N LEU A 47 -24.02 40.45 25.09
CA LEU A 47 -24.48 39.34 24.27
C LEU A 47 -25.27 38.36 25.13
N SER A 48 -26.46 38.00 24.65
CA SER A 48 -27.29 36.99 25.30
C SER A 48 -26.74 35.59 25.04
N SER A 49 -27.18 34.60 25.82
CA SER A 49 -26.84 33.19 25.58
C SER A 49 -27.34 32.66 24.23
N GLU A 50 -28.25 33.39 23.57
CA GLU A 50 -28.75 33.03 22.24
C GLU A 50 -27.84 33.54 21.12
N ASP A 51 -26.94 34.49 21.39
CA ASP A 51 -26.09 35.14 20.38
C ASP A 51 -24.76 34.41 20.14
N PHE A 52 -24.39 33.47 21.01
CA PHE A 52 -23.17 32.69 20.88
C PHE A 52 -23.40 31.21 21.15
N ILE A 53 -22.43 30.38 20.73
CA ILE A 53 -22.38 28.96 21.01
C ILE A 53 -21.15 28.65 21.86
N LYS A 54 -21.21 27.56 22.63
CA LYS A 54 -20.07 27.00 23.34
C LYS A 54 -19.63 25.71 22.64
N THR A 55 -18.35 25.60 22.35
CA THR A 55 -17.78 24.42 21.69
C THR A 55 -17.51 23.31 22.71
N PRO A 56 -17.28 22.06 22.25
CA PRO A 56 -16.93 20.95 23.16
C PRO A 56 -15.63 21.18 23.95
N THR A 57 -14.75 22.06 23.46
CA THR A 57 -13.49 22.44 24.14
C THR A 57 -13.69 23.58 25.13
N GLY A 58 -14.85 24.25 25.10
CA GLY A 58 -15.23 25.31 26.03
C GLY A 58 -15.11 26.72 25.46
N ASP A 59 -14.62 26.86 24.23
CA ASP A 59 -14.50 28.14 23.53
C ASP A 59 -15.87 28.69 23.14
N GLN A 60 -15.98 30.01 22.98
CA GLN A 60 -17.23 30.67 22.64
C GLN A 60 -17.12 31.35 21.28
N PHE A 61 -18.13 31.16 20.42
CA PHE A 61 -18.19 31.77 19.10
C PHE A 61 -19.56 32.42 18.87
N VAL A 62 -19.55 33.61 18.28
CA VAL A 62 -20.78 34.34 17.95
C VAL A 62 -21.52 33.63 16.80
N LYS A 63 -22.85 33.57 16.87
CA LYS A 63 -23.70 33.05 15.80
C LYS A 63 -23.68 33.97 14.56
N SER A 64 -24.03 33.40 13.41
CA SER A 64 -24.06 34.11 12.13
C SER A 64 -25.07 35.26 12.08
N SER A 65 -26.10 35.25 12.95
CA SER A 65 -27.09 36.32 13.09
C SER A 65 -26.49 37.66 13.50
N VAL A 66 -25.42 37.64 14.30
CA VAL A 66 -24.73 38.85 14.77
C VAL A 66 -23.57 39.20 13.83
N ARG A 67 -22.78 38.20 13.41
CA ARG A 67 -21.65 38.39 12.50
C ARG A 67 -21.37 37.13 11.69
N LYS A 68 -21.35 37.24 10.36
CA LYS A 68 -20.85 36.17 9.48
C LYS A 68 -19.31 36.16 9.47
N GLY A 69 -18.71 35.00 9.70
CA GLY A 69 -17.26 34.81 9.64
C GLY A 69 -16.72 34.83 8.20
N LEU A 70 -15.45 35.23 8.05
CA LEU A 70 -14.75 35.24 6.76
C LEU A 70 -14.36 33.83 6.28
N LEU A 71 -13.94 32.94 7.20
CA LEU A 71 -13.57 31.56 6.83
C LEU A 71 -14.76 30.77 6.25
N PRO A 72 -15.98 30.84 6.82
CA PRO A 72 -17.17 30.28 6.18
C PRO A 72 -17.39 30.73 4.73
N GLU A 73 -17.21 32.02 4.41
CA GLU A 73 -17.39 32.54 3.05
C GLU A 73 -16.34 32.00 2.06
N ILE A 74 -15.08 31.91 2.48
CA ILE A 74 -14.00 31.30 1.68
C ILE A 74 -14.31 29.82 1.40
N LEU A 75 -14.78 29.09 2.43
CA LEU A 75 -15.14 27.68 2.31
C LEU A 75 -16.38 27.46 1.43
N GLU A 76 -17.40 28.32 1.52
CA GLU A 76 -18.56 28.31 0.63
C GLU A 76 -18.12 28.40 -0.85
N ASN A 77 -17.23 29.33 -1.17
CA ASN A 77 -16.68 29.50 -2.52
C ASN A 77 -15.90 28.27 -3.01
N LEU A 78 -14.99 27.73 -2.18
CA LEU A 78 -14.20 26.55 -2.52
C LEU A 78 -15.08 25.30 -2.74
N LEU A 79 -16.08 25.11 -1.88
CA LEU A 79 -17.00 23.98 -1.98
C LEU A 79 -17.94 24.11 -3.18
N ALA A 80 -18.40 25.32 -3.50
CA ALA A 80 -19.19 25.58 -4.71
C ALA A 80 -18.37 25.28 -5.98
N ALA A 81 -17.10 25.70 -6.03
CA ALA A 81 -16.20 25.38 -7.13
C ALA A 81 -15.96 23.86 -7.25
N ARG A 82 -15.76 23.18 -6.13
CA ARG A 82 -15.61 21.71 -6.11
C ARG A 82 -16.87 20.99 -6.59
N LYS A 83 -18.06 21.50 -6.22
CA LYS A 83 -19.34 20.94 -6.67
C LYS A 83 -19.47 21.01 -8.20
N ARG A 84 -19.09 22.13 -8.83
CA ARG A 84 -19.05 22.27 -10.30
C ARG A 84 -18.09 21.27 -10.94
N ALA A 85 -16.86 21.15 -10.41
CA ALA A 85 -15.88 20.19 -10.92
C ALA A 85 -16.35 18.73 -10.83
N LYS A 86 -17.05 18.34 -9.74
CA LYS A 86 -17.64 17.01 -9.62
C LYS A 86 -18.80 16.78 -10.61
N ALA A 87 -19.56 17.82 -10.94
CA ALA A 87 -20.64 17.72 -11.93
C ALA A 87 -20.08 17.48 -13.34
N GLU A 88 -19.02 18.22 -13.72
CA GLU A 88 -18.28 18.00 -14.97
C GLU A 88 -17.70 16.59 -15.06
N LEU A 89 -17.11 16.09 -13.96
CA LEU A 89 -16.57 14.72 -13.88
C LEU A 89 -17.63 13.65 -14.12
N LYS A 90 -18.87 13.86 -13.64
CA LYS A 90 -19.97 12.90 -13.80
C LYS A 90 -20.45 12.78 -15.25
N SER A 91 -20.36 13.86 -16.02
CA SER A 91 -20.77 13.89 -17.44
C SER A 91 -19.70 13.40 -18.41
N GLU A 92 -18.42 13.38 -18.01
CA GLU A 92 -17.33 12.95 -18.88
C GLU A 92 -17.37 11.43 -19.12
N THR A 93 -16.91 10.99 -20.29
CA THR A 93 -16.83 9.57 -20.67
C THR A 93 -15.38 9.10 -20.83
N ASP A 94 -14.49 9.98 -21.28
CA ASP A 94 -13.09 9.65 -21.56
C ASP A 94 -12.32 9.29 -20.26
N PRO A 95 -11.69 8.11 -20.18
CA PRO A 95 -11.00 7.67 -18.96
C PRO A 95 -9.85 8.58 -18.54
N PHE A 96 -9.08 9.12 -19.49
CA PHE A 96 -7.94 9.97 -19.18
C PHE A 96 -8.40 11.34 -18.66
N LYS A 97 -9.36 11.97 -19.34
CA LYS A 97 -9.98 13.23 -18.89
C LYS A 97 -10.68 13.07 -17.55
N LYS A 98 -11.34 11.94 -17.29
CA LYS A 98 -11.91 11.63 -15.96
C LYS A 98 -10.84 11.69 -14.88
N GLN A 99 -9.67 11.10 -15.10
CA GLN A 99 -8.57 11.14 -14.12
C GLN A 99 -8.06 12.58 -13.90
N VAL A 100 -7.95 13.38 -14.96
CA VAL A 100 -7.55 14.80 -14.85
C VAL A 100 -8.58 15.61 -14.06
N LEU A 101 -9.88 15.45 -14.35
CA LEU A 101 -10.97 16.11 -13.63
C LEU A 101 -11.07 15.66 -12.17
N ASP A 102 -10.81 14.37 -11.89
CA ASP A 102 -10.72 13.88 -10.52
C ASP A 102 -9.54 14.51 -9.77
N GLY A 103 -8.39 14.65 -10.43
CA GLY A 103 -7.26 15.43 -9.90
C GLY A 103 -7.63 16.87 -9.57
N ARG A 104 -8.40 17.54 -10.44
CA ARG A 104 -8.89 18.91 -10.21
C ARG A 104 -9.84 19.01 -9.01
N GLN A 105 -10.82 18.11 -8.86
CA GLN A 105 -11.70 18.15 -7.68
C GLN A 105 -10.96 17.81 -6.39
N LEU A 106 -9.95 16.93 -6.46
CA LEU A 106 -9.11 16.57 -5.32
C LEU A 106 -8.24 17.75 -4.87
N ALA A 107 -7.68 18.52 -5.79
CA ALA A 107 -6.95 19.75 -5.48
C ALA A 107 -7.84 20.74 -4.71
N LEU A 108 -9.07 20.97 -5.17
CA LEU A 108 -10.05 21.82 -4.48
C LEU A 108 -10.41 21.29 -3.09
N LYS A 109 -10.55 19.96 -2.93
CA LYS A 109 -10.75 19.31 -1.61
C LYS A 109 -9.58 19.60 -0.68
N ILE A 110 -8.35 19.44 -1.16
CA ILE A 110 -7.13 19.69 -0.39
C ILE A 110 -7.06 21.16 0.02
N SER A 111 -7.32 22.10 -0.89
CA SER A 111 -7.36 23.54 -0.57
C SER A 111 -8.38 23.84 0.53
N ALA A 112 -9.60 23.31 0.45
CA ALA A 112 -10.62 23.50 1.49
C ALA A 112 -10.18 22.94 2.85
N ASN A 113 -9.59 21.74 2.88
CA ASN A 113 -9.05 21.17 4.12
C ASN A 113 -7.84 21.93 4.65
N SER A 114 -7.04 22.54 3.77
CA SER A 114 -5.90 23.38 4.14
C SER A 114 -6.33 24.68 4.82
N VAL A 115 -7.54 25.20 4.59
CA VAL A 115 -8.08 26.36 5.33
C VAL A 115 -8.19 26.04 6.82
N TYR A 116 -8.74 24.87 7.16
CA TYR A 116 -8.72 24.36 8.53
C TYR A 116 -7.28 24.20 9.04
N GLY A 117 -6.41 23.54 8.26
CA GLY A 117 -5.02 23.30 8.64
C GLY A 117 -4.21 24.56 8.91
N PHE A 118 -4.51 25.65 8.20
CA PHE A 118 -3.91 26.96 8.39
C PHE A 118 -4.17 27.52 9.81
N THR A 119 -5.38 27.30 10.35
CA THR A 119 -5.71 27.74 11.72
C THR A 119 -4.89 27.01 12.78
N GLY A 120 -4.50 25.75 12.54
CA GLY A 120 -3.76 24.92 13.50
C GLY A 120 -2.23 25.01 13.38
N ALA A 121 -1.70 25.69 12.36
CA ALA A 121 -0.27 25.71 12.08
C ALA A 121 0.48 26.68 13.01
N GLN A 122 1.05 26.15 14.10
CA GLN A 122 1.86 26.92 15.06
C GLN A 122 3.06 27.61 14.39
N VAL A 123 3.72 26.91 13.47
CA VAL A 123 4.72 27.49 12.56
C VAL A 123 3.98 28.00 11.33
N GLY A 124 3.48 29.24 11.42
CA GLY A 124 2.65 29.85 10.40
C GLY A 124 2.51 31.35 10.63
N LYS A 125 1.68 32.00 9.80
CA LYS A 125 1.47 33.46 9.87
C LYS A 125 0.41 33.87 10.90
N LEU A 126 -0.63 33.05 11.10
CA LEU A 126 -1.77 33.40 11.96
C LEU A 126 -2.41 32.16 12.63
N PRO A 127 -1.71 31.50 13.57
CA PRO A 127 -2.28 30.37 14.30
C PRO A 127 -3.44 30.79 15.21
N CYS A 128 -4.50 29.98 15.24
CA CYS A 128 -5.58 30.05 16.24
C CYS A 128 -6.00 28.62 16.57
N LEU A 129 -5.41 28.09 17.65
CA LEU A 129 -5.55 26.70 18.04
C LEU A 129 -6.96 26.39 18.57
N GLU A 130 -7.64 27.40 19.13
CA GLU A 130 -9.01 27.33 19.65
C GLU A 130 -10.00 26.88 18.56
N ILE A 131 -9.86 27.41 17.35
CA ILE A 131 -10.66 27.00 16.18
C ILE A 131 -10.37 25.52 15.85
N SER A 132 -9.09 25.16 15.72
CA SER A 132 -8.70 23.79 15.38
C SER A 132 -9.16 22.76 16.42
N GLN A 133 -9.01 23.08 17.70
CA GLN A 133 -9.46 22.24 18.82
C GLN A 133 -10.98 22.11 18.82
N SER A 134 -11.72 23.21 18.60
CA SER A 134 -13.17 23.21 18.50
C SER A 134 -13.68 22.35 17.34
N VAL A 135 -13.08 22.47 16.15
CA VAL A 135 -13.45 21.67 14.96
C VAL A 135 -13.24 20.18 15.22
N THR A 136 -12.10 19.78 15.79
CA THR A 136 -11.84 18.37 16.12
C THR A 136 -12.71 17.86 17.27
N GLY A 137 -13.08 18.73 18.22
CA GLY A 137 -14.06 18.45 19.27
C GLY A 137 -15.43 18.10 18.71
N PHE A 138 -15.97 18.95 17.83
CA PHE A 138 -17.23 18.69 17.13
C PHE A 138 -17.15 17.41 16.27
N GLY A 139 -16.06 17.22 15.52
CA GLY A 139 -15.87 16.01 14.72
C GLY A 139 -15.97 14.72 15.53
N ARG A 140 -15.31 14.66 16.71
CA ARG A 140 -15.40 13.50 17.62
C ARG A 140 -16.83 13.28 18.14
N GLN A 141 -17.50 14.35 18.57
CA GLN A 141 -18.88 14.28 19.07
C GLN A 141 -19.85 13.79 17.98
N MET A 142 -19.68 14.25 16.74
CA MET A 142 -20.52 13.88 15.61
C MET A 142 -20.38 12.41 15.22
N ILE A 143 -19.15 11.88 15.21
CA ILE A 143 -18.91 10.45 14.92
C ILE A 143 -19.55 9.58 16.00
N GLU A 144 -19.34 9.92 17.27
CA GLU A 144 -19.89 9.15 18.39
C GLU A 144 -21.43 9.18 18.37
N ARG A 145 -22.02 10.36 18.11
CA ARG A 145 -23.46 10.50 17.94
C ARG A 145 -23.97 9.69 16.74
N THR A 146 -23.25 9.69 15.62
CA THR A 146 -23.60 8.90 14.43
C THR A 146 -23.61 7.41 14.75
N LYS A 147 -22.58 6.92 15.46
CA LYS A 147 -22.52 5.53 15.92
C LYS A 147 -23.75 5.18 16.77
N GLN A 148 -24.03 5.96 17.80
CA GLN A 148 -25.16 5.73 18.70
C GLN A 148 -26.51 5.75 17.98
N LEU A 149 -26.71 6.69 17.06
CA LEU A 149 -27.94 6.80 16.27
C LEU A 149 -28.15 5.56 15.38
N VAL A 150 -27.09 5.11 14.68
CA VAL A 150 -27.18 3.94 13.80
C VAL A 150 -27.43 2.66 14.59
N GLU A 151 -26.67 2.42 15.67
CA GLU A 151 -26.78 1.21 16.49
C GLU A 151 -28.09 1.14 17.30
N SER A 152 -28.72 2.29 17.61
CA SER A 152 -30.00 2.31 18.35
C SER A 152 -31.24 2.19 17.44
N LYS A 153 -31.18 2.71 16.21
CA LYS A 153 -32.32 2.65 15.28
C LYS A 153 -32.43 1.30 14.59
N TYR A 154 -31.32 0.76 14.08
CA TYR A 154 -31.32 -0.44 13.26
C TYR A 154 -31.09 -1.68 14.13
N THR A 155 -32.12 -2.09 14.86
CA THR A 155 -32.10 -3.23 15.78
C THR A 155 -33.23 -4.21 15.49
N ILE A 156 -33.10 -5.44 15.98
CA ILE A 156 -34.13 -6.48 15.87
C ILE A 156 -35.43 -6.02 16.54
N SER A 157 -35.35 -5.29 17.66
CA SER A 157 -36.51 -4.72 18.35
C SER A 157 -37.32 -3.75 17.47
N ASN A 158 -36.67 -3.10 16.51
CA ASN A 158 -37.28 -2.13 15.61
C ASN A 158 -37.68 -2.76 14.26
N GLY A 159 -37.70 -4.09 14.18
CA GLY A 159 -38.12 -4.84 13.00
C GLY A 159 -37.04 -5.04 11.93
N CYS A 160 -35.76 -4.79 12.25
CA CYS A 160 -34.65 -5.12 11.36
C CYS A 160 -34.27 -6.61 11.45
N GLU A 161 -33.69 -7.17 10.40
CA GLU A 161 -33.27 -8.59 10.38
C GLU A 161 -32.15 -8.90 11.38
N ALA A 162 -31.31 -7.90 11.70
CA ALA A 162 -30.18 -8.03 12.60
C ALA A 162 -29.89 -6.69 13.28
N ASP A 163 -29.17 -6.75 14.40
CA ASP A 163 -28.66 -5.55 15.08
C ASP A 163 -27.47 -4.98 14.31
N ALA A 164 -27.63 -3.73 13.87
CA ALA A 164 -26.56 -3.00 13.21
C ALA A 164 -25.44 -2.67 14.20
N LYS A 165 -24.20 -2.81 13.74
CA LYS A 165 -23.02 -2.54 14.56
C LYS A 165 -21.96 -1.77 13.79
N VAL A 166 -21.41 -0.71 14.38
CA VAL A 166 -20.32 0.04 13.78
C VAL A 166 -19.00 -0.67 14.08
N ILE A 167 -18.44 -1.34 13.08
CA ILE A 167 -17.22 -2.15 13.21
C ILE A 167 -15.93 -1.32 13.07
N TYR A 168 -16.01 -0.14 12.47
CA TYR A 168 -14.89 0.78 12.32
C TYR A 168 -15.35 2.20 12.01
N GLY A 169 -14.50 3.19 12.31
CA GLY A 169 -14.71 4.56 11.88
C GLY A 169 -13.41 5.36 11.87
N ASP A 170 -13.15 6.04 10.75
CA ASP A 170 -11.95 6.85 10.55
C ASP A 170 -12.32 8.29 10.25
N THR A 171 -12.28 9.13 11.29
CA THR A 171 -12.37 10.60 11.23
C THR A 171 -13.66 11.19 10.65
N ASP A 172 -14.03 10.86 9.42
CA ASP A 172 -15.22 11.33 8.71
C ASP A 172 -16.18 10.20 8.30
N SER A 173 -15.70 8.95 8.34
CA SER A 173 -16.48 7.79 7.92
C SER A 173 -16.80 6.82 9.06
N VAL A 174 -17.96 6.16 8.95
CA VAL A 174 -18.38 5.03 9.79
C VAL A 174 -18.71 3.83 8.90
N MET A 175 -18.24 2.66 9.31
CA MET A 175 -18.46 1.40 8.61
C MET A 175 -19.39 0.53 9.45
N VAL A 176 -20.57 0.27 8.90
CA VAL A 176 -21.70 -0.33 9.59
C VAL A 176 -21.94 -1.73 9.04
N LYS A 177 -21.87 -2.71 9.94
CA LYS A 177 -22.37 -4.06 9.69
C LYS A 177 -23.87 -4.06 9.94
N LEU A 178 -24.67 -4.09 8.87
CA LEU A 178 -26.14 -4.10 8.95
C LEU A 178 -26.72 -5.51 9.17
N GLY A 179 -25.93 -6.56 8.90
CA GLY A 179 -26.34 -7.96 9.10
C GLY A 179 -27.17 -8.57 7.96
N VAL A 180 -27.53 -7.78 6.95
CA VAL A 180 -28.16 -8.28 5.72
C VAL A 180 -27.19 -9.07 4.83
N ALA A 181 -27.70 -10.00 4.04
CA ALA A 181 -26.89 -10.89 3.21
C ALA A 181 -26.55 -10.28 1.83
N THR A 182 -27.40 -9.41 1.29
CA THR A 182 -27.24 -8.88 -0.08
C THR A 182 -26.66 -7.47 -0.12
N VAL A 183 -25.86 -7.19 -1.16
CA VAL A 183 -25.29 -5.85 -1.38
C VAL A 183 -26.38 -4.82 -1.63
N LYS A 184 -27.45 -5.20 -2.34
CA LYS A 184 -28.57 -4.31 -2.68
C LYS A 184 -29.29 -3.79 -1.43
N GLU A 185 -29.68 -4.69 -0.54
CA GLU A 185 -30.32 -4.31 0.73
C GLU A 185 -29.40 -3.43 1.59
N ALA A 186 -28.11 -3.77 1.65
CA ALA A 186 -27.13 -2.96 2.37
C ALA A 186 -26.98 -1.54 1.79
N MET A 187 -27.06 -1.39 0.46
CA MET A 187 -27.07 -0.08 -0.19
C MET A 187 -28.33 0.72 0.14
N ASP A 188 -29.51 0.09 0.09
CA ASP A 188 -30.78 0.77 0.31
C ASP A 188 -30.93 1.22 1.77
N ILE A 189 -30.66 0.33 2.72
CA ILE A 189 -30.61 0.66 4.16
C ILE A 189 -29.51 1.70 4.44
N GLY A 190 -28.35 1.58 3.79
CA GLY A 190 -27.26 2.55 3.92
C GLY A 190 -27.66 3.96 3.48
N ARG A 191 -28.42 4.09 2.38
CA ARG A 191 -28.95 5.39 1.92
C ARG A 191 -30.00 5.96 2.87
N GLU A 192 -30.90 5.11 3.38
CA GLU A 192 -31.88 5.51 4.39
C GLU A 192 -31.20 5.99 5.67
N ALA A 193 -30.23 5.23 6.17
CA ALA A 193 -29.45 5.56 7.36
C ALA A 193 -28.69 6.88 7.19
N ALA A 194 -28.07 7.11 6.03
CA ALA A 194 -27.40 8.37 5.72
C ALA A 194 -28.35 9.57 5.78
N ALA A 195 -29.54 9.46 5.17
CA ALA A 195 -30.54 10.53 5.16
C ALA A 195 -31.10 10.80 6.57
N TRP A 196 -31.42 9.74 7.31
CA TRP A 196 -31.97 9.86 8.67
C TRP A 196 -30.95 10.40 9.68
N VAL A 197 -29.69 9.94 9.64
CA VAL A 197 -28.65 10.51 10.49
C VAL A 197 -28.39 11.98 10.15
N SER A 198 -28.40 12.33 8.85
CA SER A 198 -28.24 13.73 8.41
C SER A 198 -29.28 14.67 8.99
N SER A 199 -30.52 14.22 9.23
CA SER A 199 -31.59 15.08 9.79
C SER A 199 -31.34 15.47 11.26
N HIS A 200 -30.37 14.85 11.93
CA HIS A 200 -30.01 15.16 13.32
C HIS A 200 -28.87 16.18 13.44
N PHE A 201 -28.32 16.65 12.31
CA PHE A 201 -27.22 17.60 12.27
C PHE A 201 -27.64 18.92 11.61
N THR A 202 -26.94 20.00 11.99
CA THR A 202 -27.20 21.34 11.45
C THR A 202 -26.66 21.46 10.03
N PRO A 203 -27.43 21.96 9.04
CA PRO A 203 -26.90 22.25 7.71
C PRO A 203 -25.68 23.18 7.75
N PRO A 204 -24.68 23.02 6.86
CA PRO A 204 -24.60 22.11 5.72
C PRO A 204 -24.01 20.72 6.04
N ILE A 205 -23.93 20.32 7.30
CA ILE A 205 -23.44 18.99 7.68
C ILE A 205 -24.41 17.93 7.16
N LYS A 206 -23.89 17.00 6.35
CA LYS A 206 -24.64 15.85 5.86
C LYS A 206 -23.75 14.62 5.79
N LEU A 207 -24.35 13.49 6.11
CA LEU A 207 -23.79 12.16 5.95
C LEU A 207 -24.30 11.59 4.61
N GLU A 208 -23.39 11.04 3.82
CA GLU A 208 -23.72 10.44 2.54
C GLU A 208 -23.38 8.96 2.56
N PHE A 209 -24.25 8.15 1.93
CA PHE A 209 -23.89 6.78 1.59
C PHE A 209 -22.83 6.82 0.50
N GLU A 210 -21.67 6.20 0.73
CA GLU A 210 -20.56 6.20 -0.22
C GLU A 210 -20.48 4.89 -1.01
N LYS A 211 -20.55 3.76 -0.29
CA LYS A 211 -20.23 2.42 -0.83
C LYS A 211 -20.63 1.30 0.12
N VAL A 212 -20.62 0.08 -0.42
CA VAL A 212 -20.64 -1.18 0.34
C VAL A 212 -19.35 -1.96 0.05
N TYR A 213 -18.76 -2.56 1.08
CA TYR A 213 -17.70 -3.56 0.93
C TYR A 213 -18.26 -4.98 1.03
N TYR A 214 -17.95 -5.84 0.06
CA TYR A 214 -18.38 -7.25 0.07
C TYR A 214 -17.50 -8.17 -0.80
N PRO A 215 -16.60 -9.01 -0.23
CA PRO A 215 -16.26 -9.13 1.20
C PRO A 215 -15.37 -7.98 1.69
N TYR A 216 -15.18 -7.91 3.01
CA TYR A 216 -14.38 -6.88 3.68
C TYR A 216 -13.36 -7.49 4.65
N LEU A 217 -12.11 -7.01 4.62
CA LEU A 217 -11.01 -7.44 5.47
C LEU A 217 -10.47 -6.25 6.26
N LEU A 218 -10.71 -6.23 7.57
CA LEU A 218 -10.25 -5.19 8.48
C LEU A 218 -9.10 -5.70 9.34
N ILE A 219 -7.88 -5.21 9.06
CA ILE A 219 -6.65 -5.67 9.71
C ILE A 219 -6.35 -4.81 10.94
N ASN A 220 -6.29 -3.49 10.75
CA ASN A 220 -5.93 -2.53 11.78
C ASN A 220 -6.50 -1.14 11.44
N LYS A 221 -6.30 -0.17 12.34
CA LYS A 221 -6.58 1.24 12.04
C LYS A 221 -5.87 1.65 10.75
N LYS A 222 -6.60 2.27 9.83
CA LYS A 222 -6.14 2.72 8.50
C LYS A 222 -5.55 1.61 7.63
N ARG A 223 -5.86 0.34 7.92
CA ARG A 223 -5.35 -0.84 7.19
C ARG A 223 -6.48 -1.83 6.95
N TYR A 224 -7.04 -1.78 5.75
CA TYR A 224 -8.15 -2.64 5.35
C TYR A 224 -8.19 -2.82 3.83
N ALA A 225 -8.88 -3.88 3.40
CA ALA A 225 -9.13 -4.17 1.99
C ALA A 225 -10.56 -4.69 1.80
N GLY A 226 -11.15 -4.47 0.64
CA GLY A 226 -12.46 -5.01 0.31
C GLY A 226 -12.86 -4.76 -1.13
N LEU A 227 -13.84 -5.52 -1.62
CA LEU A 227 -14.43 -5.24 -2.93
C LEU A 227 -15.41 -4.08 -2.82
N TYR A 228 -15.20 -3.08 -3.67
CA TYR A 228 -15.88 -1.79 -3.62
C TYR A 228 -17.12 -1.81 -4.52
N PHE A 229 -18.29 -1.57 -3.95
CA PHE A 229 -19.54 -1.43 -4.68
C PHE A 229 -20.13 -0.04 -4.44
N SER A 230 -20.26 0.79 -5.47
CA SER A 230 -20.92 2.10 -5.38
C SER A 230 -22.18 2.23 -6.24
N SER A 231 -22.09 1.85 -7.51
CA SER A 231 -23.10 2.20 -8.51
C SER A 231 -24.12 1.09 -8.75
N SER A 232 -23.68 -0.17 -8.69
CA SER A 232 -24.52 -1.35 -8.87
C SER A 232 -24.25 -2.36 -7.76
N ALA A 233 -25.27 -3.16 -7.42
CA ALA A 233 -25.13 -4.29 -6.51
C ALA A 233 -24.56 -5.54 -7.19
N ASP A 234 -24.62 -5.60 -8.54
CA ASP A 234 -24.28 -6.80 -9.30
C ASP A 234 -22.79 -6.89 -9.63
N THR A 235 -22.14 -5.74 -9.82
CA THR A 235 -20.73 -5.66 -10.25
C THR A 235 -19.93 -4.78 -9.29
N HIS A 236 -18.79 -5.28 -8.82
CA HIS A 236 -17.85 -4.48 -8.05
C HIS A 236 -17.06 -3.54 -8.97
N ASP A 237 -16.75 -2.34 -8.48
CA ASP A 237 -16.01 -1.34 -9.25
C ASP A 237 -14.50 -1.63 -9.23
N LYS A 238 -13.97 -2.01 -8.07
CA LYS A 238 -12.55 -2.32 -7.86
C LYS A 238 -12.30 -3.01 -6.52
N MET A 239 -11.09 -3.56 -6.35
CA MET A 239 -10.57 -3.90 -5.03
C MET A 239 -9.96 -2.65 -4.40
N ASP A 240 -10.50 -2.20 -3.26
CA ASP A 240 -9.96 -1.05 -2.54
C ASP A 240 -8.98 -1.51 -1.46
N CYS A 241 -7.82 -0.89 -1.43
CA CYS A 241 -6.69 -1.26 -0.58
C CYS A 241 -6.21 -0.01 0.17
N LYS A 242 -6.51 0.10 1.47
CA LYS A 242 -6.14 1.26 2.28
C LYS A 242 -5.02 0.93 3.24
N GLY A 243 -3.89 1.63 3.14
CA GLY A 243 -2.75 1.54 4.06
C GLY A 243 -2.02 0.19 4.12
N ILE A 244 -2.41 -0.75 3.27
CA ILE A 244 -1.73 -2.04 3.09
C ILE A 244 -0.54 -1.88 2.14
N GLU A 245 0.32 -2.90 2.10
CA GLU A 245 1.59 -2.86 1.41
C GLU A 245 1.49 -2.68 -0.11
N THR A 246 0.34 -2.96 -0.73
CA THR A 246 0.11 -2.79 -2.19
C THR A 246 0.13 -1.35 -2.66
N VAL A 247 -0.25 -0.39 -1.81
CA VAL A 247 -0.30 1.05 -2.13
C VAL A 247 0.87 1.83 -1.53
N ARG A 248 1.73 1.15 -0.79
CA ARG A 248 2.89 1.73 -0.11
C ARG A 248 4.13 1.63 -0.99
N ARG A 249 4.90 2.71 -1.04
CA ARG A 249 6.10 2.83 -1.89
C ARG A 249 7.42 2.48 -1.18
N ASP A 250 7.36 2.09 0.09
CA ASP A 250 8.54 1.78 0.92
C ASP A 250 8.92 0.29 0.94
N ASN A 251 8.16 -0.57 0.24
CA ASN A 251 8.43 -2.00 0.10
C ASN A 251 8.92 -2.31 -1.33
N CYS A 252 9.49 -3.48 -1.53
CA CYS A 252 9.85 -3.94 -2.87
C CYS A 252 8.59 -4.34 -3.69
N PRO A 253 8.64 -4.23 -5.04
CA PRO A 253 7.52 -4.60 -5.90
C PRO A 253 7.01 -6.04 -5.68
N LEU A 254 7.90 -6.98 -5.34
CA LEU A 254 7.53 -8.36 -5.03
C LEU A 254 6.46 -8.44 -3.93
N VAL A 255 6.60 -7.67 -2.86
CA VAL A 255 5.64 -7.66 -1.75
C VAL A 255 4.30 -7.12 -2.22
N ALA A 256 4.30 -5.99 -2.95
CA ALA A 256 3.08 -5.39 -3.45
C ALA A 256 2.33 -6.34 -4.41
N ASN A 257 3.05 -6.98 -5.32
CA ASN A 257 2.51 -7.93 -6.28
C ASN A 257 1.96 -9.18 -5.59
N LEU A 258 2.74 -9.80 -4.69
CA LEU A 258 2.30 -10.97 -3.94
C LEU A 258 1.03 -10.69 -3.13
N ILE A 259 1.01 -9.59 -2.39
CA ILE A 259 -0.13 -9.23 -1.55
C ILE A 259 -1.36 -8.91 -2.41
N ASN A 260 -1.19 -8.25 -3.55
CA ASN A 260 -2.28 -7.97 -4.48
C ASN A 260 -2.89 -9.29 -5.01
N THR A 261 -2.07 -10.22 -5.50
CA THR A 261 -2.54 -11.52 -5.99
C THR A 261 -3.21 -12.34 -4.88
N CYS A 262 -2.65 -12.35 -3.67
CA CYS A 262 -3.27 -13.02 -2.52
C CYS A 262 -4.63 -12.42 -2.18
N LEU A 263 -4.76 -11.09 -2.18
CA LEU A 263 -6.04 -10.42 -1.92
C LEU A 263 -7.06 -10.67 -3.04
N GLN A 264 -6.63 -10.70 -4.30
CA GLN A 264 -7.50 -11.08 -5.43
C GLN A 264 -8.05 -12.49 -5.22
N LYS A 265 -7.19 -13.47 -4.90
CA LYS A 265 -7.62 -14.85 -4.63
C LYS A 265 -8.57 -14.96 -3.43
N ILE A 266 -8.32 -14.19 -2.36
CA ILE A 266 -9.14 -14.21 -1.15
C ILE A 266 -10.48 -13.49 -1.34
N LEU A 267 -10.50 -12.32 -1.98
CA LEU A 267 -11.66 -11.44 -2.04
C LEU A 267 -12.51 -11.66 -3.29
N ILE A 268 -11.89 -11.94 -4.43
CA ILE A 268 -12.57 -12.17 -5.72
C ILE A 268 -12.86 -13.66 -5.89
N ASP A 269 -11.82 -14.49 -5.92
CA ASP A 269 -11.98 -15.93 -6.20
C ASP A 269 -12.54 -16.72 -5.01
N ARG A 270 -12.53 -16.11 -3.81
CA ARG A 270 -12.92 -16.73 -2.53
C ARG A 270 -12.17 -18.03 -2.24
N ASP A 271 -10.89 -18.10 -2.64
CA ASP A 271 -10.01 -19.25 -2.45
C ASP A 271 -8.78 -18.89 -1.58
N PRO A 272 -8.90 -18.98 -0.24
CA PRO A 272 -7.76 -18.81 0.66
C PRO A 272 -6.66 -19.85 0.47
N GLN A 273 -6.98 -21.07 0.03
CA GLN A 273 -5.99 -22.14 -0.14
C GLN A 273 -5.13 -21.90 -1.38
N GLY A 274 -5.72 -21.46 -2.48
CA GLY A 274 -4.99 -21.00 -3.65
C GLY A 274 -4.10 -19.80 -3.34
N ALA A 275 -4.54 -18.88 -2.47
CA ALA A 275 -3.71 -17.78 -2.01
C ALA A 275 -2.49 -18.26 -1.19
N VAL A 276 -2.67 -19.24 -0.30
CA VAL A 276 -1.57 -19.89 0.43
C VAL A 276 -0.61 -20.61 -0.53
N GLY A 277 -1.14 -21.35 -1.51
CA GLY A 277 -0.33 -22.03 -2.52
C GLY A 277 0.56 -21.07 -3.30
N HIS A 278 -0.01 -19.95 -3.76
CA HIS A 278 0.73 -18.91 -4.45
C HIS A 278 1.81 -18.26 -3.56
N ALA A 279 1.49 -17.95 -2.30
CA ALA A 279 2.48 -17.42 -1.37
C ALA A 279 3.66 -18.38 -1.14
N LYS A 280 3.39 -19.69 -1.03
CA LYS A 280 4.42 -20.72 -0.90
C LYS A 280 5.32 -20.81 -2.13
N GLU A 281 4.73 -20.72 -3.32
CA GLU A 281 5.45 -20.71 -4.59
C GLU A 281 6.42 -19.53 -4.67
N VAL A 282 5.94 -18.31 -4.41
CA VAL A 282 6.77 -17.08 -4.43
C VAL A 282 7.89 -17.14 -3.38
N ILE A 283 7.61 -17.68 -2.19
CA ILE A 283 8.63 -17.89 -1.15
C ILE A 283 9.69 -18.90 -1.65
N SER A 284 9.27 -19.98 -2.31
CA SER A 284 10.18 -20.97 -2.88
C SER A 284 11.06 -20.35 -3.97
N ASP A 285 10.47 -19.54 -4.86
CA ASP A 285 11.19 -18.82 -5.91
C ASP A 285 12.22 -17.84 -5.36
N LEU A 286 11.86 -17.10 -4.30
CA LEU A 286 12.78 -16.19 -3.62
C LEU A 286 14.00 -16.96 -3.07
N LEU A 287 13.76 -18.08 -2.37
CA LEU A 287 14.83 -18.87 -1.74
C LEU A 287 15.67 -19.64 -2.77
N CYS A 288 15.11 -19.94 -3.94
CA CYS A 288 15.80 -20.58 -5.05
C CYS A 288 16.53 -19.58 -5.98
N ASN A 289 16.52 -18.28 -5.67
CA ASN A 289 17.02 -17.18 -6.52
C ASN A 289 16.42 -17.18 -7.95
N ARG A 290 15.12 -17.47 -8.06
CA ARG A 290 14.36 -17.43 -9.32
C ARG A 290 13.59 -16.12 -9.51
N ILE A 291 13.74 -15.18 -8.59
CA ILE A 291 13.13 -13.86 -8.62
C ILE A 291 14.08 -12.84 -9.23
N ASP A 292 13.56 -12.03 -10.14
CA ASP A 292 14.28 -10.93 -10.78
C ASP A 292 14.66 -9.82 -9.78
N ILE A 293 15.85 -9.23 -9.94
CA ILE A 293 16.33 -8.18 -9.03
C ILE A 293 15.40 -6.97 -9.02
N SER A 294 14.75 -6.63 -10.14
CA SER A 294 13.82 -5.49 -10.23
C SER A 294 12.67 -5.63 -9.22
N GLN A 295 12.22 -6.85 -8.93
CA GLN A 295 11.18 -7.13 -7.94
C GLN A 295 11.65 -6.93 -6.50
N LEU A 296 12.96 -6.84 -6.26
CA LEU A 296 13.58 -6.70 -4.95
C LEU A 296 14.03 -5.26 -4.65
N VAL A 297 13.95 -4.35 -5.62
CA VAL A 297 14.37 -2.95 -5.46
C VAL A 297 13.48 -2.23 -4.46
N ILE A 298 14.09 -1.59 -3.47
CA ILE A 298 13.42 -0.73 -2.50
C ILE A 298 13.81 0.72 -2.81
N THR A 299 12.84 1.64 -2.78
CA THR A 299 13.11 3.07 -2.98
C THR A 299 12.76 3.89 -1.75
N LYS A 300 13.65 4.80 -1.36
CA LYS A 300 13.39 5.78 -0.29
C LYS A 300 13.85 7.16 -0.70
N GLU A 301 13.08 8.16 -0.28
CA GLU A 301 13.35 9.57 -0.54
C GLU A 301 14.45 10.08 0.41
N LEU A 302 15.45 10.74 -0.17
CA LEU A 302 16.54 11.37 0.56
C LEU A 302 16.12 12.78 1.00
N THR A 303 15.52 12.88 2.18
CA THR A 303 14.93 14.14 2.66
C THR A 303 15.91 15.08 3.35
N ARG A 304 17.04 14.55 3.85
CA ARG A 304 18.05 15.31 4.59
C ARG A 304 19.46 14.83 4.29
N THR A 305 20.44 15.62 4.68
CA THR A 305 21.85 15.20 4.63
C THR A 305 22.13 14.17 5.73
N ALA A 306 23.17 13.34 5.54
CA ALA A 306 23.52 12.29 6.50
C ALA A 306 23.77 12.82 7.93
N GLN A 307 24.23 14.07 8.05
CA GLN A 307 24.56 14.73 9.32
C GLN A 307 23.31 15.19 10.09
N GLU A 308 22.18 15.38 9.42
CA GLU A 308 20.91 15.83 10.01
C GLU A 308 19.99 14.66 10.43
N TYR A 309 20.35 13.43 10.07
CA TYR A 309 19.61 12.25 10.50
C TYR A 309 20.07 11.80 11.88
N ALA A 310 19.11 11.66 12.81
CA ALA A 310 19.36 11.17 14.16
C ALA A 310 19.83 9.70 14.22
N GLY A 311 19.70 8.94 13.13
CA GLY A 311 20.14 7.54 13.06
C GLY A 311 20.49 7.10 11.65
N LYS A 312 21.42 6.15 11.54
CA LYS A 312 21.92 5.64 10.26
C LYS A 312 20.84 4.90 9.48
N GLN A 313 20.62 5.31 8.23
CA GLN A 313 19.63 4.73 7.32
C GLN A 313 20.30 4.12 6.09
N ALA A 314 19.73 3.04 5.56
CA ALA A 314 20.26 2.34 4.39
C ALA A 314 20.46 3.23 3.15
N HIS A 315 19.41 3.91 2.70
CA HIS A 315 19.46 4.80 1.53
C HIS A 315 20.43 5.98 1.69
N VAL A 316 20.62 6.48 2.92
CA VAL A 316 21.56 7.57 3.22
C VAL A 316 23.01 7.08 3.12
N GLU A 317 23.32 5.96 3.78
CA GLU A 317 24.66 5.35 3.73
C GLU A 317 25.03 4.91 2.31
N LEU A 318 24.06 4.43 1.53
CA LEU A 318 24.27 4.11 0.13
C LEU A 318 24.57 5.37 -0.69
N ALA A 319 23.79 6.45 -0.53
CA ALA A 319 24.01 7.69 -1.25
C ALA A 319 25.41 8.26 -1.00
N GLU A 320 25.88 8.24 0.25
CA GLU A 320 27.26 8.64 0.58
C GLU A 320 28.32 7.71 -0.03
N ARG A 321 28.06 6.38 -0.07
CA ARG A 321 28.97 5.42 -0.71
C ARG A 321 29.01 5.60 -2.22
N MET A 322 27.87 5.89 -2.86
CA MET A 322 27.82 6.24 -4.28
C MET A 322 28.63 7.51 -4.54
N ARG A 323 28.44 8.56 -3.74
CA ARG A 323 29.19 9.82 -3.87
C ARG A 323 30.70 9.67 -3.72
N LYS A 324 31.15 8.74 -2.87
CA LYS A 324 32.59 8.39 -2.74
C LYS A 324 33.13 7.60 -3.92
N ARG A 325 32.30 6.79 -4.58
CA ARG A 325 32.67 6.00 -5.77
C ARG A 325 32.71 6.89 -7.02
N ASP A 326 31.64 7.63 -7.25
CA ASP A 326 31.51 8.62 -8.30
C ASP A 326 30.55 9.72 -7.85
N ALA A 327 31.06 10.95 -7.73
CA ALA A 327 30.26 12.09 -7.30
C ALA A 327 29.23 12.52 -8.37
N GLY A 328 29.48 12.24 -9.65
CA GLY A 328 28.62 12.64 -10.76
C GLY A 328 27.31 11.84 -10.84
N SER A 329 27.32 10.60 -10.35
CA SER A 329 26.15 9.70 -10.37
C SER A 329 25.40 9.63 -9.03
N ALA A 330 25.76 10.46 -8.06
CA ALA A 330 25.21 10.39 -6.71
C ALA A 330 23.83 11.08 -6.60
N PRO A 331 22.87 10.50 -5.84
CA PRO A 331 21.57 11.13 -5.60
C PRO A 331 21.66 12.47 -4.86
N ASN A 332 20.77 13.40 -5.20
CA ASN A 332 20.62 14.69 -4.55
C ASN A 332 19.48 14.70 -3.51
N LEU A 333 19.42 15.77 -2.71
CA LEU A 333 18.31 15.98 -1.76
C LEU A 333 16.98 16.10 -2.51
N GLY A 334 15.98 15.35 -2.05
CA GLY A 334 14.67 15.21 -2.69
C GLY A 334 14.57 14.01 -3.64
N ASP A 335 15.69 13.42 -4.08
CA ASP A 335 15.68 12.26 -4.96
C ASP A 335 15.28 10.99 -4.23
N ARG A 336 14.75 10.02 -4.98
CA ARG A 336 14.53 8.67 -4.49
C ARG A 336 15.72 7.79 -4.82
N VAL A 337 16.33 7.21 -3.78
CA VAL A 337 17.46 6.30 -3.90
C VAL A 337 16.94 4.86 -4.00
N PRO A 338 17.12 4.18 -5.15
CA PRO A 338 16.86 2.74 -5.27
C PRO A 338 18.00 1.93 -4.65
N TYR A 339 17.68 0.84 -3.96
CA TYR A 339 18.67 -0.06 -3.40
C TYR A 339 18.14 -1.48 -3.22
N VAL A 340 19.04 -2.45 -3.14
CA VAL A 340 18.76 -3.82 -2.72
C VAL A 340 19.58 -4.18 -1.49
N ILE A 341 19.13 -5.17 -0.73
CA ILE A 341 19.87 -5.70 0.43
C ILE A 341 20.70 -6.92 0.03
N ILE A 342 22.02 -6.77 0.06
CA ILE A 342 22.99 -7.82 -0.26
C ILE A 342 23.32 -8.69 0.96
N LYS A 343 23.80 -9.90 0.69
CA LYS A 343 24.25 -10.83 1.72
C LYS A 343 25.58 -10.37 2.30
N ALA A 344 25.65 -10.26 3.62
CA ALA A 344 26.86 -9.91 4.36
C ALA A 344 27.10 -10.87 5.54
N ALA A 345 28.13 -10.59 6.34
CA ALA A 345 28.41 -11.35 7.56
C ALA A 345 27.20 -11.36 8.52
N LYS A 346 27.05 -12.45 9.28
CA LYS A 346 25.95 -12.63 10.23
C LYS A 346 25.95 -11.48 11.26
N GLY A 347 24.81 -10.83 11.44
CA GLY A 347 24.67 -9.69 12.36
C GLY A 347 25.04 -8.32 11.78
N ALA A 348 25.48 -8.24 10.52
CA ALA A 348 25.70 -6.97 9.86
C ALA A 348 24.41 -6.14 9.79
N ALA A 349 24.49 -4.88 10.20
CA ALA A 349 23.36 -3.97 10.22
C ALA A 349 22.81 -3.73 8.80
N ALA A 350 21.49 -3.61 8.67
CA ALA A 350 20.84 -3.48 7.36
C ALA A 350 21.35 -2.28 6.53
N TYR A 351 21.74 -1.18 7.18
CA TYR A 351 22.27 -0.01 6.48
C TYR A 351 23.62 -0.28 5.78
N MET A 352 24.44 -1.19 6.33
CA MET A 352 25.71 -1.61 5.71
C MET A 352 25.51 -2.57 4.53
N LYS A 353 24.34 -3.18 4.43
CA LYS A 353 24.00 -4.19 3.42
C LYS A 353 23.24 -3.61 2.22
N SER A 354 23.01 -2.31 2.18
CA SER A 354 22.37 -1.66 1.04
C SER A 354 23.36 -1.47 -0.09
N GLU A 355 22.97 -1.77 -1.33
CA GLU A 355 23.79 -1.54 -2.50
C GLU A 355 22.93 -1.13 -3.71
N ASP A 356 23.57 -0.41 -4.64
CA ASP A 356 22.97 0.02 -5.89
C ASP A 356 22.66 -1.20 -6.79
N PRO A 357 21.45 -1.31 -7.37
CA PRO A 357 21.06 -2.46 -8.18
C PRO A 357 21.95 -2.70 -9.41
N ILE A 358 22.45 -1.63 -10.04
CA ILE A 358 23.35 -1.74 -11.22
C ILE A 358 24.70 -2.29 -10.76
N TYR A 359 25.25 -1.73 -9.69
CA TYR A 359 26.49 -2.24 -9.10
C TYR A 359 26.40 -3.72 -8.71
N VAL A 360 25.26 -4.16 -8.15
CA VAL A 360 25.00 -5.56 -7.82
C VAL A 360 24.98 -6.45 -9.05
N LEU A 361 24.38 -5.97 -10.15
CA LEU A 361 24.25 -6.71 -11.40
C LEU A 361 25.62 -6.89 -12.08
N GLU A 362 26.39 -5.81 -12.23
CA GLU A 362 27.74 -5.85 -12.81
C GLU A 362 28.67 -6.78 -12.03
N ASN A 363 28.62 -6.70 -10.69
CA ASN A 363 29.52 -7.44 -9.81
C ASN A 363 28.97 -8.81 -9.37
N ASN A 364 27.76 -9.18 -9.78
CA ASN A 364 27.10 -10.44 -9.42
C ASN A 364 27.08 -10.69 -7.89
N ILE A 365 26.71 -9.67 -7.12
CA ILE A 365 26.73 -9.73 -5.65
C ILE A 365 25.51 -10.51 -5.14
N PRO A 366 25.67 -11.51 -4.23
CA PRO A 366 24.55 -12.28 -3.72
C PRO A 366 23.55 -11.45 -2.91
N ILE A 367 22.27 -11.72 -3.11
CA ILE A 367 21.16 -11.07 -2.39
C ILE A 367 20.90 -11.77 -1.04
N ASP A 368 20.49 -11.00 -0.02
CA ASP A 368 20.09 -11.53 1.29
C ASP A 368 18.62 -12.01 1.26
N THR A 369 18.38 -13.21 0.74
CA THR A 369 17.03 -13.80 0.65
C THR A 369 16.35 -13.97 2.01
N GLN A 370 17.12 -14.16 3.09
CA GLN A 370 16.56 -14.27 4.44
C GLN A 370 16.00 -12.93 4.92
N TYR A 371 16.69 -11.82 4.62
CA TYR A 371 16.17 -10.48 4.91
C TYR A 371 14.83 -10.22 4.22
N TYR A 372 14.71 -10.54 2.92
CA TYR A 372 13.45 -10.34 2.18
C TYR A 372 12.34 -11.23 2.72
N LEU A 373 12.63 -12.49 3.07
CA LEU A 373 11.64 -13.38 3.66
C LEU A 373 11.13 -12.87 5.01
N GLU A 374 12.03 -12.50 5.93
CA GLU A 374 11.68 -12.17 7.32
C GLU A 374 11.24 -10.72 7.53
N GLN A 375 11.75 -9.77 6.75
CA GLN A 375 11.48 -8.35 6.96
C GLN A 375 10.49 -7.78 5.94
N GLN A 376 10.47 -8.29 4.71
CA GLN A 376 9.63 -7.78 3.63
C GLN A 376 8.36 -8.62 3.45
N LEU A 377 8.46 -9.96 3.41
CA LEU A 377 7.33 -10.84 3.07
C LEU A 377 6.50 -11.31 4.27
N SER A 378 7.14 -11.79 5.33
CA SER A 378 6.45 -12.46 6.45
C SER A 378 5.44 -11.56 7.14
N LYS A 379 5.82 -10.34 7.55
CA LYS A 379 4.94 -9.44 8.31
C LYS A 379 3.67 -9.05 7.52
N PRO A 380 3.74 -8.66 6.23
CA PRO A 380 2.54 -8.38 5.45
C PRO A 380 1.66 -9.62 5.22
N LEU A 381 2.25 -10.78 4.95
CA LEU A 381 1.51 -12.03 4.76
C LEU A 381 0.75 -12.41 6.03
N LEU A 382 1.42 -12.42 7.17
CA LEU A 382 0.81 -12.76 8.46
C LEU A 382 -0.39 -11.86 8.75
N ARG A 383 -0.27 -10.55 8.55
CA ARG A 383 -1.39 -9.59 8.77
C ARG A 383 -2.65 -9.89 7.96
N ILE A 384 -2.53 -10.47 6.77
CA ILE A 384 -3.66 -10.75 5.88
C ILE A 384 -4.25 -12.13 6.16
N PHE A 385 -3.41 -13.11 6.46
CA PHE A 385 -3.83 -14.49 6.68
C PHE A 385 -4.23 -14.78 8.14
N GLU A 386 -3.74 -14.02 9.12
CA GLU A 386 -4.09 -14.14 10.55
C GLU A 386 -5.62 -14.07 10.78
N PRO A 387 -6.36 -13.06 10.24
CA PRO A 387 -7.80 -12.97 10.44
C PRO A 387 -8.61 -14.11 9.78
N ILE A 388 -8.00 -14.89 8.89
CA ILE A 388 -8.67 -15.93 8.09
C ILE A 388 -8.34 -17.32 8.63
N LEU A 389 -7.06 -17.60 8.89
CA LEU A 389 -6.57 -18.92 9.29
C LEU A 389 -6.32 -19.05 10.80
N GLY A 390 -6.18 -17.92 11.50
CA GLY A 390 -5.70 -17.84 12.87
C GLY A 390 -4.17 -17.70 12.96
N GLU A 391 -3.70 -17.12 14.07
CA GLU A 391 -2.31 -16.65 14.25
C GLU A 391 -1.27 -17.78 14.16
N SER A 392 -1.44 -18.85 14.91
CA SER A 392 -0.50 -19.99 14.93
C SER A 392 -0.47 -20.78 13.61
N LYS A 393 -1.61 -20.86 12.91
CA LYS A 393 -1.72 -21.57 11.63
C LYS A 393 -1.12 -20.76 10.48
N ALA A 394 -1.29 -19.44 10.46
CA ALA A 394 -0.72 -18.60 9.41
C ALA A 394 0.82 -18.70 9.37
N GLU A 395 1.49 -18.57 10.53
CA GLU A 395 2.95 -18.63 10.61
C GLU A 395 3.48 -20.02 10.23
N SER A 396 2.88 -21.06 10.79
CA SER A 396 3.31 -22.44 10.52
C SER A 396 3.11 -22.84 9.06
N VAL A 397 2.00 -22.46 8.43
CA VAL A 397 1.70 -22.86 7.05
C VAL A 397 2.51 -22.06 6.03
N LEU A 398 2.72 -20.76 6.26
CA LEU A 398 3.38 -19.88 5.28
C LEU A 398 4.89 -19.88 5.40
N LEU A 399 5.44 -19.90 6.62
CA LEU A 399 6.88 -19.70 6.85
C LEU A 399 7.63 -21.00 7.17
N LYS A 400 6.91 -22.08 7.53
CA LYS A 400 7.51 -23.38 7.85
C LYS A 400 6.97 -24.42 6.85
N GLY A 401 7.86 -25.13 6.16
CA GLY A 401 7.44 -26.15 5.20
C GLY A 401 8.54 -26.53 4.23
N ASP A 402 8.25 -27.48 3.34
CA ASP A 402 9.21 -27.94 2.34
C ASP A 402 9.60 -26.86 1.34
N HIS A 403 8.68 -25.92 1.06
CA HIS A 403 8.91 -24.78 0.19
C HIS A 403 9.99 -23.82 0.71
N THR A 404 10.30 -23.83 2.02
CA THR A 404 11.38 -23.02 2.61
C THR A 404 12.70 -23.78 2.84
N ARG A 405 12.72 -25.09 2.60
CA ARG A 405 13.90 -25.94 2.82
C ARG A 405 14.89 -25.90 1.66
N CYS A 406 14.41 -25.70 0.44
CA CYS A 406 15.26 -25.57 -0.73
C CYS A 406 15.86 -24.16 -0.81
N LYS A 407 17.18 -24.05 -0.71
CA LYS A 407 17.91 -22.79 -0.83
C LYS A 407 19.01 -22.91 -1.87
N THR A 408 18.95 -22.09 -2.91
CA THR A 408 20.04 -21.95 -3.88
C THR A 408 21.00 -20.89 -3.34
N VAL A 409 22.30 -21.19 -3.30
CA VAL A 409 23.31 -20.21 -2.85
C VAL A 409 24.12 -19.76 -4.06
N LEU A 410 24.04 -18.46 -4.37
CA LEU A 410 24.92 -17.83 -5.36
C LEU A 410 26.27 -17.50 -4.74
N THR A 411 27.34 -17.77 -5.49
CA THR A 411 28.70 -17.37 -5.17
C THR A 411 29.03 -16.01 -5.80
N SER A 412 29.53 -15.07 -4.99
CA SER A 412 29.97 -13.74 -5.43
C SER A 412 31.21 -13.83 -6.32
N LYS A 413 31.33 -12.92 -7.31
CA LYS A 413 32.61 -12.69 -8.02
C LYS A 413 33.57 -11.80 -7.23
N VAL A 414 33.05 -11.06 -6.24
CA VAL A 414 33.80 -10.11 -5.42
C VAL A 414 34.31 -10.83 -4.16
N GLY A 415 35.63 -10.87 -4.00
CA GLY A 415 36.33 -11.36 -2.80
C GLY A 415 37.58 -12.17 -3.11
N GLY A 416 38.71 -11.84 -2.46
CA GLY A 416 40.01 -12.48 -2.73
C GLY A 416 40.04 -13.99 -2.48
N LEU A 417 39.16 -14.51 -1.60
CA LEU A 417 39.08 -15.94 -1.30
C LEU A 417 38.47 -16.76 -2.45
N MET A 418 37.55 -16.18 -3.23
CA MET A 418 36.86 -16.90 -4.31
C MET A 418 37.76 -17.20 -5.51
N ALA A 419 38.86 -16.46 -5.67
CA ALA A 419 39.88 -16.76 -6.68
C ALA A 419 40.58 -18.12 -6.44
N PHE A 420 40.55 -18.63 -5.20
CA PHE A 420 41.18 -19.90 -4.80
C PHE A 420 40.17 -21.06 -4.69
N ALA A 421 38.90 -20.85 -5.04
CA ALA A 421 37.87 -21.88 -4.94
C ALA A 421 38.02 -22.92 -6.08
N GLN A 422 38.20 -24.20 -5.72
CA GLN A 422 38.18 -25.29 -6.69
C GLN A 422 36.75 -25.77 -6.92
N LYS A 423 36.30 -25.76 -8.18
CA LYS A 423 35.02 -26.36 -8.58
C LYS A 423 35.17 -27.88 -8.56
N ARG A 424 34.21 -28.57 -7.92
CA ARG A 424 34.13 -30.03 -7.95
C ARG A 424 32.80 -30.45 -8.58
N SER A 425 32.85 -31.40 -9.49
CA SER A 425 31.67 -31.98 -10.12
C SER A 425 30.84 -32.73 -9.08
N THR A 426 29.51 -32.62 -9.18
CA THR A 426 28.57 -33.31 -8.28
C THR A 426 27.53 -34.04 -9.11
N CYS A 427 27.12 -35.22 -8.65
CA CYS A 427 26.07 -36.00 -9.29
C CYS A 427 24.76 -35.19 -9.36
N ILE A 428 24.18 -35.06 -10.55
CA ILE A 428 22.95 -34.29 -10.76
C ILE A 428 21.81 -34.81 -9.87
N GLY A 429 21.68 -36.14 -9.75
CA GLY A 429 20.61 -36.81 -9.03
C GLY A 429 20.71 -36.73 -7.50
N CYS A 430 21.87 -37.09 -6.92
CA CYS A 430 22.03 -37.20 -5.45
C CYS A 430 22.97 -36.17 -4.82
N LYS A 431 23.57 -35.27 -5.61
CA LYS A 431 24.54 -34.24 -5.18
C LYS A 431 25.82 -34.78 -4.53
N ALA A 432 26.10 -36.09 -4.63
CA ALA A 432 27.38 -36.65 -4.21
C ALA A 432 28.53 -36.09 -5.05
N VAL A 433 29.66 -35.77 -4.41
CA VAL A 433 30.86 -35.28 -5.10
C VAL A 433 31.45 -36.39 -5.96
N LEU A 434 31.71 -36.07 -7.24
CA LEU A 434 32.27 -37.00 -8.21
C LEU A 434 33.79 -36.83 -8.31
N LYS A 435 34.47 -37.94 -8.55
CA LYS A 435 35.92 -37.97 -8.79
C LYS A 435 36.28 -37.79 -10.27
N THR A 436 35.29 -37.99 -11.14
CA THR A 436 35.37 -37.92 -12.60
C THR A 436 34.36 -36.88 -13.12
N ASP A 437 34.52 -36.44 -14.36
CA ASP A 437 33.62 -35.48 -15.01
C ASP A 437 32.30 -36.10 -15.51
N ALA A 438 31.87 -37.21 -14.91
CA ALA A 438 30.57 -37.79 -15.19
C ALA A 438 29.43 -36.89 -14.66
N ALA A 439 28.26 -36.95 -15.28
CA ALA A 439 27.08 -36.20 -14.83
C ALA A 439 26.33 -36.90 -13.67
N VAL A 440 26.40 -38.23 -13.61
CA VAL A 440 25.71 -39.07 -12.61
C VAL A 440 26.68 -40.03 -11.94
N CYS A 441 26.45 -40.34 -10.66
CA CYS A 441 27.17 -41.41 -9.98
C CYS A 441 26.66 -42.79 -10.41
N ASP A 442 27.44 -43.83 -10.14
CA ASP A 442 27.10 -45.21 -10.50
C ASP A 442 25.74 -45.67 -9.94
N PHE A 443 25.35 -45.15 -8.78
CA PHE A 443 24.05 -45.43 -8.18
C PHE A 443 22.88 -44.77 -8.93
N CYS A 444 23.05 -43.52 -9.37
CA CYS A 444 22.01 -42.76 -10.08
C CYS A 444 21.94 -43.07 -11.58
N LYS A 445 22.90 -43.84 -12.12
CA LYS A 445 22.96 -44.21 -13.54
C LYS A 445 21.69 -44.91 -14.04
N LYS A 446 20.97 -45.64 -13.16
CA LYS A 446 19.68 -46.26 -13.47
C LYS A 446 18.57 -45.26 -13.84
N LYS A 447 18.69 -44.00 -13.41
CA LYS A 447 17.73 -42.91 -13.67
C LYS A 447 18.28 -41.87 -14.64
N GLU A 448 19.33 -42.20 -15.38
CA GLU A 448 20.03 -41.26 -16.26
C GLU A 448 19.11 -40.67 -17.33
N SER A 449 18.30 -41.50 -17.99
CA SER A 449 17.32 -41.04 -18.99
C SER A 449 16.29 -40.05 -18.41
N GLU A 450 15.80 -40.29 -17.20
CA GLU A 450 14.81 -39.42 -16.53
C GLU A 450 15.43 -38.07 -16.17
N LEU A 451 16.65 -38.08 -15.63
CA LEU A 451 17.40 -36.87 -15.30
C LEU A 451 17.72 -36.05 -16.56
N TYR A 452 18.14 -36.71 -17.64
CA TYR A 452 18.46 -36.06 -18.90
C TYR A 452 17.23 -35.37 -19.52
N GLN A 453 16.08 -36.07 -19.58
CA GLN A 453 14.83 -35.50 -20.08
C GLN A 453 14.41 -34.25 -19.28
N LYS A 454 14.61 -34.27 -17.95
CA LYS A 454 14.29 -33.13 -17.09
C LYS A 454 15.15 -31.91 -17.39
N GLU A 455 16.46 -32.09 -17.55
CA GLU A 455 17.38 -30.97 -17.84
C GLU A 455 17.20 -30.44 -19.27
N ILE A 456 16.94 -31.31 -20.26
CA ILE A 456 16.58 -30.85 -21.62
C ILE A 456 15.33 -29.97 -21.61
N PHE A 457 14.30 -30.38 -20.88
CA PHE A 457 13.07 -29.59 -20.79
C PHE A 457 13.34 -28.21 -20.17
N HIS A 458 14.22 -28.16 -19.16
CA HIS A 458 14.65 -26.90 -18.56
C HIS A 458 15.41 -26.01 -19.57
N LEU A 459 16.34 -26.59 -20.34
CA LEU A 459 17.07 -25.88 -21.38
C LEU A 459 16.14 -25.29 -22.46
N ASN A 460 15.22 -26.10 -23.00
CA ASN A 460 14.25 -25.65 -24.00
C ASN A 460 13.43 -24.45 -23.52
N THR A 461 13.02 -24.47 -22.24
CA THR A 461 12.28 -23.36 -21.62
C THR A 461 13.11 -22.08 -21.54
N LEU A 462 14.41 -22.21 -21.25
CA LEU A 462 15.34 -21.08 -21.19
C LEU A 462 15.65 -20.50 -22.57
N GLU A 463 15.81 -21.35 -23.59
CA GLU A 463 16.02 -20.94 -24.98
C GLU A 463 14.84 -20.15 -25.53
N GLU A 464 13.61 -20.66 -25.34
CA GLU A 464 12.39 -19.95 -25.77
C GLU A 464 12.31 -18.56 -25.12
N ARG A 465 12.56 -18.50 -23.80
CA ARG A 465 12.54 -17.24 -23.06
C ARG A 465 13.61 -16.26 -23.55
N PHE A 466 14.82 -16.74 -23.82
CA PHE A 466 15.91 -15.93 -24.34
C PHE A 466 15.54 -15.30 -25.69
N SER A 467 15.08 -16.10 -26.66
CA SER A 467 14.70 -15.61 -27.98
C SER A 467 13.55 -14.59 -27.92
N ARG A 468 12.54 -14.82 -27.08
CA ARG A 468 11.41 -13.89 -26.91
C ARG A 468 11.85 -12.53 -26.37
N LEU A 469 12.77 -12.50 -25.41
CA LEU A 469 13.25 -11.25 -24.82
C LEU A 469 14.14 -10.46 -25.79
N TRP A 470 15.11 -11.12 -26.42
CA TRP A 470 16.06 -10.44 -27.31
C TRP A 470 15.38 -9.85 -28.55
N THR A 471 14.43 -10.59 -29.15
CA THR A 471 13.64 -10.09 -30.28
C THR A 471 12.73 -8.91 -29.89
N GLN A 472 12.25 -8.87 -28.65
CA GLN A 472 11.47 -7.72 -28.16
C GLN A 472 12.34 -6.47 -28.02
N CYS A 473 13.61 -6.60 -27.64
CA CYS A 473 14.55 -5.47 -27.61
C CYS A 473 14.77 -4.87 -29.00
N GLN A 474 14.93 -5.71 -30.04
CA GLN A 474 15.06 -5.25 -31.42
C GLN A 474 13.80 -4.51 -31.90
N ARG A 475 12.59 -5.03 -31.58
CA ARG A 475 11.32 -4.35 -31.88
C ARG A 475 11.21 -2.99 -31.19
N CYS A 476 11.69 -2.89 -29.96
CA CYS A 476 11.68 -1.65 -29.20
C CYS A 476 12.68 -0.62 -29.77
N GLN A 477 13.84 -1.08 -30.22
CA GLN A 477 14.85 -0.23 -30.87
C GLN A 477 14.38 0.26 -32.25
N GLY A 478 13.62 -0.57 -32.97
CA GLY A 478 13.15 -0.30 -34.33
C GLY A 478 14.11 -0.73 -35.44
N SER A 479 15.31 -1.19 -35.08
CA SER A 479 16.30 -1.75 -36.01
C SER A 479 16.47 -3.25 -35.79
N LEU A 480 16.57 -4.00 -36.90
CA LEU A 480 16.90 -5.43 -36.89
C LEU A 480 18.37 -5.70 -37.27
N HIS A 481 19.09 -4.67 -37.73
CA HIS A 481 20.41 -4.80 -38.34
C HIS A 481 21.52 -4.14 -37.53
N GLU A 482 21.16 -3.37 -36.50
CA GLU A 482 22.10 -2.69 -35.61
C GLU A 482 22.14 -3.36 -34.25
N ASP A 483 23.25 -3.18 -33.54
CA ASP A 483 23.41 -3.69 -32.18
C ASP A 483 22.44 -2.98 -31.21
N VAL A 484 21.88 -3.77 -30.29
CA VAL A 484 21.02 -3.26 -29.21
C VAL A 484 21.91 -2.79 -28.06
N LEU A 485 22.13 -1.47 -27.93
CA LEU A 485 22.87 -0.87 -26.81
C LEU A 485 21.93 -0.03 -25.93
N CYS A 486 21.17 -0.70 -25.05
CA CYS A 486 20.22 -0.04 -24.15
C CYS A 486 20.50 -0.40 -22.68
N THR A 487 20.89 0.61 -21.89
CA THR A 487 21.14 0.49 -20.45
C THR A 487 20.01 1.10 -19.60
N ARG A 488 18.82 1.29 -20.18
CA ARG A 488 17.70 1.96 -19.50
C ARG A 488 17.24 1.13 -18.31
N TYR A 489 17.62 1.58 -17.12
CA TYR A 489 17.14 1.05 -15.86
C TYR A 489 15.89 1.81 -15.43
N GLU A 490 14.72 1.19 -15.58
CA GLU A 490 13.50 1.66 -14.95
C GLU A 490 13.07 0.64 -13.87
N PRO A 491 12.89 1.06 -12.61
CA PRO A 491 12.63 0.14 -11.50
C PRO A 491 11.32 -0.68 -11.61
N ASN A 492 10.49 -0.42 -12.64
CA ASN A 492 9.22 -1.12 -12.90
C ASN A 492 9.18 -1.89 -14.22
N THR A 493 10.24 -1.86 -15.04
CA THR A 493 10.31 -2.65 -16.28
C THR A 493 11.21 -3.86 -16.06
N SER A 494 10.67 -5.05 -16.30
CA SER A 494 11.36 -6.33 -16.19
C SER A 494 12.40 -6.58 -17.30
N PHE A 495 12.91 -5.51 -17.92
CA PHE A 495 13.75 -5.57 -19.11
C PHE A 495 15.20 -5.23 -18.75
N SER A 496 15.88 -6.17 -18.11
CA SER A 496 17.33 -6.25 -18.17
C SER A 496 17.72 -7.60 -18.81
N PRO A 497 18.14 -7.61 -20.08
CA PRO A 497 18.75 -8.78 -20.71
C PRO A 497 20.00 -9.28 -19.98
N ASP A 498 20.68 -8.39 -19.24
CA ASP A 498 21.97 -8.65 -18.59
C ASP A 498 21.86 -9.63 -17.41
N LEU A 499 20.73 -9.61 -16.67
CA LEU A 499 20.49 -10.61 -15.61
C LEU A 499 20.37 -12.03 -16.19
N TRP A 500 19.88 -12.14 -17.44
CA TRP A 500 19.70 -13.42 -18.13
C TRP A 500 20.98 -13.90 -18.84
N LEU A 501 21.79 -13.00 -19.39
CA LEU A 501 23.15 -13.32 -19.86
C LEU A 501 24.00 -13.93 -18.75
N ALA A 502 23.83 -13.46 -17.50
CA ALA A 502 24.48 -14.06 -16.33
C ALA A 502 23.93 -15.44 -15.94
N MET A 503 22.66 -15.74 -16.23
CA MET A 503 22.03 -17.05 -16.00
C MET A 503 22.32 -18.07 -17.13
N LEU A 504 22.35 -17.63 -18.40
CA LEU A 504 22.70 -18.45 -19.56
C LEU A 504 24.15 -18.93 -19.52
N ASN A 505 25.08 -18.06 -19.10
CA ASN A 505 26.48 -18.44 -18.87
C ASN A 505 26.67 -19.53 -17.78
N ARG A 506 25.63 -19.87 -17.00
CA ARG A 506 25.66 -21.01 -16.07
C ARG A 506 25.07 -22.29 -16.68
N CYS A 507 24.22 -22.20 -17.70
CA CYS A 507 23.70 -23.36 -18.43
C CYS A 507 24.71 -23.90 -19.46
N SER A 508 25.69 -23.09 -19.87
CA SER A 508 26.78 -23.49 -20.75
C SER A 508 27.72 -24.57 -20.17
N VAL A 509 27.52 -25.00 -18.92
CA VAL A 509 28.24 -26.14 -18.31
C VAL A 509 27.46 -27.46 -18.45
N VAL A 510 26.21 -27.43 -18.91
CA VAL A 510 25.39 -28.65 -19.11
C VAL A 510 25.39 -29.11 -20.58
N VAL A 511 25.87 -28.28 -21.51
CA VAL A 511 25.96 -28.60 -22.94
C VAL A 511 27.42 -28.73 -23.38
N THR A 512 28.14 -29.59 -22.69
CA THR A 512 29.30 -30.32 -23.25
C THR A 512 29.29 -31.68 -22.56
N VAL A 513 28.42 -32.55 -23.06
CA VAL A 513 28.54 -34.00 -22.94
C VAL A 513 28.67 -34.54 -24.36
#